data_AF-A0ABC9P8N5-F1
#
_entry.id   AF-A0ABC9P8N5-F1
#
_cell.length_a   1.000
_cell.length_b   1.000
_cell.length_c   1.000
_cell.angle_alpha   90.00
_cell.angle_beta   90.00
_cell.angle_gamma   90.00
#
_symmetry.space_group_name_H-M   'P 1'
#
loop_
_entity.id
_entity.type
_entity.pdbx_description
1 polymer ?
#
loop_
_entity_poly.entity_id
_entity_poly.type
_entity_poly.pdbx_seq_one_letter_code
_entity_poly.pdbx_strand_id
1 'polypeptide(L)'
;MKNLNKILIASCFVFILPFLLFLGVFSSSESGDSSQFQPATPQEKVALEVSNYVTSHGGTLQFAAAWIGNMEHESGLNPARIQSDLAFNPSIAYNASLGGYGIGLGQWDSGRRVNLLNFAKSQKKEWKSVALQMDFAWNKDGSDSDLLKRMSKSKDVNTLAVDILKLWERAGTKDDPVEQVKRKTSANNWYKRLSTGSMGGGSANIGGGEIDILENVLGQTINGGQCYGLSAFFVEKQGGFQMMGTGHMFASEIGNDYNWPSIGWKVIKNPNYSDIKAGDVINFGQGGVATSIYGHTGVVAGVEGKGKFTTYEQNAEQGQIVAKYSRTWGLDFPHVTSIVRK
;
A
#
# COMPACT_ATOMS: atom_id res chain seq x y z
N MET A 1 -59.69 -5.89 61.55
CA MET A 1 -60.78 -6.26 60.61
C MET A 1 -60.94 -5.07 59.66
N LYS A 2 -60.78 -5.11 58.33
CA LYS A 2 -60.66 -6.14 57.30
C LYS A 2 -59.77 -5.59 56.17
N ASN A 3 -58.91 -6.48 55.65
CA ASN A 3 -58.37 -6.68 54.29
C ASN A 3 -58.25 -5.50 53.31
N LEU A 4 -57.04 -5.14 52.86
CA LEU A 4 -56.23 -5.76 51.77
C LEU A 4 -56.75 -5.40 50.37
N ASN A 5 -55.96 -4.63 49.62
CA ASN A 5 -55.61 -5.01 48.25
C ASN A 5 -54.26 -4.44 47.86
N LYS A 6 -53.34 -5.38 47.62
CA LYS A 6 -52.04 -5.21 46.98
C LYS A 6 -52.27 -5.01 45.49
N ILE A 7 -51.56 -4.08 44.85
CA ILE A 7 -50.92 -4.35 43.55
C ILE A 7 -49.51 -3.77 43.61
N LEU A 8 -48.57 -4.60 43.19
CA LEU A 8 -47.13 -4.51 43.25
C LEU A 8 -46.60 -4.28 41.82
N ILE A 9 -45.41 -3.68 41.71
CA ILE A 9 -44.44 -3.76 40.58
C ILE A 9 -44.76 -2.79 39.42
N ALA A 10 -43.86 -1.96 38.88
CA ALA A 10 -42.41 -2.10 38.76
C ALA A 10 -41.68 -0.74 38.85
N SER A 11 -40.51 -0.79 39.47
CA SER A 11 -39.47 0.22 39.45
C SER A 11 -38.81 0.33 38.06
N CYS A 12 -38.59 1.55 37.58
CA CYS A 12 -37.45 1.89 36.73
C CYS A 12 -36.88 3.23 37.20
N PHE A 13 -35.79 3.16 37.97
CA PHE A 13 -34.90 4.28 38.22
C PHE A 13 -34.21 4.65 36.91
N VAL A 14 -34.52 5.83 36.36
CA VAL A 14 -33.77 6.42 35.26
C VAL A 14 -32.58 7.17 35.84
N PHE A 15 -31.39 6.57 35.72
CA PHE A 15 -30.12 7.29 35.87
C PHE A 15 -29.92 8.15 34.63
N ILE A 16 -29.95 9.48 34.80
CA ILE A 16 -29.58 10.45 33.77
C ILE A 16 -28.05 10.60 33.82
N LEU A 17 -27.36 10.12 32.79
CA LEU A 17 -25.97 10.46 32.47
C LEU A 17 -26.01 11.39 31.24
N PRO A 18 -25.34 12.56 31.25
CA PRO A 18 -25.37 13.47 30.12
C PRO A 18 -24.40 13.00 29.04
N PHE A 19 -24.91 12.30 28.03
CA PHE A 19 -24.20 12.17 26.76
C PHE A 19 -24.33 13.50 26.02
N LEU A 20 -23.24 14.29 26.04
CA LEU A 20 -22.98 15.33 25.06
C LEU A 20 -22.91 14.68 23.68
N LEU A 21 -24.04 14.68 22.98
CA LEU A 21 -24.12 14.42 21.55
C LEU A 21 -23.37 15.54 20.82
N PHE A 22 -22.12 15.26 20.46
CA PHE A 22 -21.46 15.93 19.36
C PHE A 22 -22.26 15.64 18.08
N LEU A 23 -23.21 16.54 17.76
CA LEU A 23 -23.73 16.71 16.41
C LEU A 23 -22.60 17.34 15.58
N GLY A 24 -21.67 16.50 15.15
CA GLY A 24 -20.80 16.81 14.02
C GLY A 24 -21.70 16.93 12.79
N VAL A 25 -21.98 18.15 12.38
CA VAL A 25 -22.57 18.46 11.08
C VAL A 25 -21.57 17.97 10.03
N PHE A 26 -21.76 16.73 9.55
CA PHE A 26 -21.24 16.32 8.25
C PHE A 26 -22.05 17.10 7.21
N SER A 27 -21.56 18.29 6.86
CA SER A 27 -21.92 18.92 5.60
C SER A 27 -21.29 18.08 4.49
N SER A 28 -22.01 17.09 3.99
CA SER A 28 -21.75 16.52 2.68
C SER A 28 -22.11 17.58 1.64
N SER A 29 -21.16 18.46 1.33
CA SER A 29 -21.21 19.19 0.07
C SER A 29 -20.81 18.21 -1.03
N GLU A 30 -21.80 17.54 -1.61
CA GLU A 30 -21.70 16.97 -2.95
C GLU A 30 -21.48 18.11 -3.95
N SER A 31 -20.21 18.42 -4.19
CA SER A 31 -19.74 19.05 -5.41
C SER A 31 -18.48 18.30 -5.80
N GLY A 32 -18.63 17.30 -6.67
CA GLY A 32 -17.54 16.47 -7.16
C GLY A 32 -16.56 17.29 -7.97
N ASP A 33 -15.55 17.85 -7.31
CA ASP A 33 -14.30 18.22 -7.93
C ASP A 33 -13.41 16.98 -7.96
N SER A 34 -13.29 16.34 -9.12
CA SER A 34 -12.52 15.12 -9.35
C SER A 34 -11.00 15.33 -9.28
N SER A 35 -10.53 16.40 -8.63
CA SER A 35 -9.14 16.85 -8.60
C SER A 35 -8.40 16.52 -7.29
N GLN A 36 -9.10 16.06 -6.24
CA GLN A 36 -8.51 15.81 -4.92
C GLN A 36 -8.38 14.33 -4.56
N PHE A 37 -7.24 13.94 -3.99
CA PHE A 37 -6.95 12.56 -3.58
C PHE A 37 -7.94 12.09 -2.49
N GLN A 38 -8.63 10.98 -2.75
CA GLN A 38 -9.59 10.35 -1.83
C GLN A 38 -9.03 9.03 -1.29
N PRO A 39 -8.74 8.90 0.02
CA PRO A 39 -8.13 7.70 0.56
C PRO A 39 -9.17 6.58 0.75
N ALA A 40 -8.88 5.39 0.24
CA ALA A 40 -9.74 4.20 0.36
C ALA A 40 -9.21 3.18 1.38
N THR A 41 -7.90 3.15 1.63
CA THR A 41 -7.26 2.20 2.57
C THR A 41 -6.75 2.90 3.84
N PRO A 42 -6.50 2.16 4.94
CA PRO A 42 -5.84 2.72 6.12
C PRO A 42 -4.49 3.38 5.80
N GLN A 43 -3.71 2.79 4.90
CA GLN A 43 -2.42 3.31 4.45
C GLN A 43 -2.59 4.61 3.67
N GLU A 44 -3.59 4.69 2.79
CA GLU A 44 -3.90 5.91 2.05
C GLU A 44 -4.40 7.04 2.98
N LYS A 45 -5.12 6.71 4.06
CA LYS A 45 -5.49 7.69 5.10
C LYS A 45 -4.24 8.22 5.81
N VAL A 46 -3.31 7.34 6.18
CA VAL A 46 -2.01 7.73 6.77
C VAL A 46 -1.22 8.61 5.80
N ALA A 47 -1.10 8.22 4.54
CA ALA A 47 -0.42 9.00 3.50
C ALA A 47 -1.05 10.39 3.32
N LEU A 48 -2.38 10.48 3.32
CA LEU A 48 -3.08 11.76 3.28
C LEU A 48 -2.76 12.61 4.51
N GLU A 49 -2.84 12.04 5.72
CA GLU A 49 -2.50 12.76 6.96
C GLU A 49 -1.06 13.28 6.98
N VAL A 50 -0.09 12.46 6.55
CA VAL A 50 1.33 12.87 6.41
C VAL A 50 1.47 14.00 5.39
N SER A 51 0.85 13.86 4.22
CA SER A 51 0.93 14.89 3.17
C SER A 51 0.31 16.22 3.59
N ASN A 52 -0.83 16.18 4.27
CA ASN A 52 -1.50 17.35 4.82
C ASN A 52 -0.64 18.01 5.90
N TYR A 53 -0.04 17.23 6.80
CA TYR A 53 0.87 17.76 7.81
C TYR A 53 2.06 18.47 7.16
N VAL A 54 2.75 17.83 6.21
CA VAL A 54 3.91 18.41 5.54
C VAL A 54 3.55 19.72 4.84
N THR A 55 2.48 19.70 4.04
CA THR A 55 2.06 20.85 3.24
C THR A 55 1.56 22.00 4.11
N SER A 56 0.84 21.71 5.20
CA SER A 56 0.41 22.74 6.17
C SER A 56 1.59 23.39 6.92
N HIS A 57 2.74 22.72 6.96
CA HIS A 57 3.99 23.24 7.54
C HIS A 57 4.97 23.79 6.49
N GLY A 58 4.47 24.08 5.28
CA GLY A 58 5.21 24.73 4.21
C GLY A 58 6.21 23.82 3.49
N GLY A 59 6.08 22.50 3.61
CA GLY A 59 6.79 21.53 2.79
C GLY A 59 6.12 21.30 1.43
N THR A 60 6.87 20.78 0.47
CA THR A 60 6.34 20.44 -0.86
C THR A 60 5.62 19.09 -0.87
N LEU A 61 4.70 18.91 -1.81
CA LEU A 61 4.03 17.63 -2.03
C LEU A 61 5.01 16.54 -2.50
N GLN A 62 6.05 16.92 -3.23
CA GLN A 62 7.14 16.04 -3.66
C GLN A 62 7.90 15.47 -2.46
N PHE A 63 8.23 16.31 -1.48
CA PHE A 63 8.85 15.85 -0.24
C PHE A 63 7.90 14.96 0.56
N ALA A 64 6.63 15.34 0.70
CA ALA A 64 5.64 14.49 1.37
C ALA A 64 5.61 13.09 0.74
N ALA A 65 5.52 13.02 -0.59
CA ALA A 65 5.48 11.76 -1.31
C ALA A 65 6.76 10.92 -1.16
N ALA A 66 7.94 11.55 -1.22
CA ALA A 66 9.21 10.86 -0.99
C ALA A 66 9.36 10.33 0.44
N TRP A 67 8.82 11.05 1.41
CA TRP A 67 8.85 10.64 2.81
C TRP A 67 7.87 9.49 3.09
N ILE A 68 6.64 9.60 2.59
CA ILE A 68 5.64 8.51 2.61
C ILE A 68 6.21 7.26 1.95
N GLY A 69 6.86 7.41 0.79
CA GLY A 69 7.44 6.28 0.09
C GLY A 69 8.58 5.60 0.85
N ASN A 70 9.28 6.28 1.74
CA ASN A 70 10.22 5.63 2.68
C ASN A 70 9.48 4.98 3.85
N MET A 71 8.55 5.67 4.49
CA MET A 71 7.74 5.13 5.60
C MET A 71 6.95 3.88 5.20
N GLU A 72 6.59 3.74 3.93
CA GLU A 72 5.95 2.54 3.37
C GLU A 72 6.86 1.31 3.47
N HIS A 73 8.15 1.45 3.19
CA HIS A 73 9.10 0.34 3.30
C HIS A 73 9.47 0.07 4.76
N GLU A 74 9.56 1.12 5.60
CA GLU A 74 9.87 0.97 7.02
C GLU A 74 8.72 0.30 7.79
N SER A 75 7.50 0.78 7.59
CA SER A 75 6.36 0.45 8.45
C SER A 75 5.13 -0.09 7.72
N GLY A 76 5.15 -0.15 6.39
CA GLY A 76 3.93 -0.41 5.61
C GLY A 76 2.88 0.67 5.78
N LEU A 77 3.29 1.90 6.15
CA LEU A 77 2.43 2.99 6.57
C LEU A 77 1.53 2.63 7.76
N ASN A 78 1.98 1.73 8.63
CA ASN A 78 1.31 1.42 9.88
C ASN A 78 1.95 2.21 11.03
N PRO A 79 1.29 3.26 11.56
CA PRO A 79 1.88 4.08 12.63
C PRO A 79 1.95 3.33 13.97
N ALA A 80 1.31 2.16 14.11
CA ALA A 80 1.41 1.32 15.30
C ALA A 80 2.48 0.23 15.19
N ARG A 81 3.19 0.14 14.06
CA ARG A 81 4.15 -0.96 13.83
C ARG A 81 5.30 -0.90 14.83
N ILE A 82 5.66 -2.07 15.32
CA ILE A 82 6.91 -2.33 16.05
C ILE A 82 7.70 -3.30 15.16
N GLN A 83 9.02 -3.12 15.08
CA GLN A 83 9.90 -3.93 14.25
C GLN A 83 9.63 -5.43 14.42
N SER A 84 9.60 -6.15 13.29
CA SER A 84 9.25 -7.59 13.24
C SER A 84 7.87 -7.93 13.81
N ASP A 85 6.97 -6.93 13.87
CA ASP A 85 5.61 -7.03 14.38
C ASP A 85 5.53 -7.57 15.82
N LEU A 86 6.57 -7.27 16.62
CA LEU A 86 6.65 -7.62 18.02
C LEU A 86 5.58 -6.92 18.88
N ALA A 87 5.14 -7.58 19.94
CA ALA A 87 4.27 -6.96 20.94
C ALA A 87 5.01 -5.88 21.74
N PHE A 88 4.30 -4.82 22.16
CA PHE A 88 4.86 -3.73 22.96
C PHE A 88 5.38 -4.24 24.31
N ASN A 89 6.67 -4.02 24.57
CA ASN A 89 7.34 -4.38 25.82
C ASN A 89 7.95 -3.12 26.45
N PRO A 90 7.42 -2.61 27.58
CA PRO A 90 7.91 -1.39 28.21
C PRO A 90 9.41 -1.42 28.56
N SER A 91 9.94 -2.57 28.98
CA SER A 91 11.35 -2.71 29.38
C SER A 91 12.32 -2.56 28.21
N ILE A 92 11.88 -2.86 26.98
CA ILE A 92 12.65 -2.65 25.75
C ILE A 92 12.34 -1.25 25.18
N ALA A 93 11.05 -0.91 25.11
CA ALA A 93 10.56 0.32 24.49
C ALA A 93 11.18 1.59 25.11
N TYR A 94 11.32 1.63 26.44
CA TYR A 94 11.91 2.76 27.17
C TYR A 94 13.41 2.65 27.44
N ASN A 95 14.09 1.65 26.87
CA ASN A 95 15.54 1.50 27.00
C ASN A 95 16.24 2.04 25.75
N ALA A 96 16.97 3.15 25.89
CA ALA A 96 17.64 3.84 24.79
C ALA A 96 18.88 3.10 24.26
N SER A 97 19.44 2.18 25.05
CA SER A 97 20.66 1.42 24.70
C SER A 97 20.38 0.15 23.90
N LEU A 98 19.10 -0.23 23.74
CA LEU A 98 18.69 -1.41 22.96
C LEU A 98 18.23 -0.99 21.56
N GLY A 99 18.86 -1.56 20.53
CA GLY A 99 18.40 -1.48 19.14
C GLY A 99 17.54 -2.68 18.74
N GLY A 100 17.09 -2.69 17.48
CA GLY A 100 16.30 -3.78 16.91
C GLY A 100 14.83 -3.79 17.36
N TYR A 101 14.33 -2.65 17.84
CA TYR A 101 12.97 -2.51 18.32
C TYR A 101 12.36 -1.18 17.84
N GLY A 102 12.54 -0.88 16.54
CA GLY A 102 12.00 0.32 15.91
C GLY A 102 10.47 0.43 16.04
N ILE A 103 9.94 1.65 16.16
CA ILE A 103 8.49 1.88 16.28
C ILE A 103 7.98 2.95 15.31
N GLY A 104 6.70 2.85 14.96
CA GLY A 104 5.99 3.88 14.19
C GLY A 104 6.39 3.93 12.72
N LEU A 105 5.97 5.02 12.06
CA LEU A 105 6.07 5.19 10.61
C LEU A 105 7.51 5.16 10.09
N GLY A 106 8.42 5.85 10.79
CA GLY A 106 9.85 5.90 10.45
C GLY A 106 10.71 4.91 11.23
N GLN A 107 10.11 3.88 11.86
CA GLN A 107 10.81 2.86 12.65
C GLN A 107 11.87 3.43 13.60
N TRP A 108 11.53 4.50 14.34
CA TRP A 108 12.44 5.12 15.30
C TRP A 108 12.92 4.08 16.32
N ASP A 109 14.23 3.92 16.43
CA ASP A 109 14.88 2.90 17.26
C ASP A 109 15.82 3.55 18.30
N SER A 110 16.28 2.75 19.26
CA SER A 110 17.22 3.15 20.31
C SER A 110 16.80 4.47 21.01
N GLY A 111 17.68 5.47 21.12
CA GLY A 111 17.36 6.75 21.76
C GLY A 111 16.21 7.52 21.10
N ARG A 112 16.06 7.45 19.77
CA ARG A 112 14.97 8.15 19.06
C ARG A 112 13.61 7.57 19.40
N ARG A 113 13.51 6.24 19.55
CA ARG A 113 12.30 5.57 20.08
C ARG A 113 11.89 6.14 21.43
N VAL A 114 12.83 6.18 22.37
CA VAL A 114 12.57 6.63 23.74
C VAL A 114 12.13 8.10 23.74
N ASN A 115 12.76 8.94 22.92
CA ASN A 115 12.38 10.34 22.77
C ASN A 115 10.95 10.49 22.22
N LEU A 116 10.55 9.72 21.22
CA LEU A 116 9.17 9.71 20.70
C LEU A 116 8.16 9.31 21.79
N LEU A 117 8.43 8.25 22.55
CA LEU A 117 7.53 7.78 23.62
C LEU A 117 7.41 8.81 24.76
N ASN A 118 8.52 9.43 25.16
CA ASN A 118 8.52 10.49 26.16
C ASN A 118 7.79 11.74 25.65
N PHE A 119 7.96 12.09 24.37
CA PHE A 119 7.22 13.17 23.75
C PHE A 119 5.71 12.88 23.78
N ALA A 120 5.28 11.69 23.36
CA ALA A 120 3.89 11.25 23.43
C ALA A 120 3.30 11.41 24.85
N LYS A 121 4.03 10.94 25.86
CA LYS A 121 3.66 11.05 27.28
C LYS A 121 3.54 12.51 27.72
N SER A 122 4.48 13.38 27.31
CA SER A 122 4.45 14.82 27.63
C SER A 122 3.23 15.52 27.02
N GLN A 123 2.82 15.09 25.83
CA GLN A 123 1.65 15.62 25.11
C GLN A 123 0.34 14.98 25.57
N LYS A 124 0.37 13.97 26.45
CA LYS A 124 -0.79 13.16 26.87
C LYS A 124 -1.56 12.60 25.66
N LYS A 125 -0.82 12.13 24.66
CA LYS A 125 -1.34 11.60 23.40
C LYS A 125 -0.72 10.24 23.09
N GLU A 126 -1.42 9.44 22.30
CA GLU A 126 -0.94 8.12 21.87
C GLU A 126 0.24 8.24 20.90
N TRP A 127 1.31 7.49 21.16
CA TRP A 127 2.50 7.48 20.28
C TRP A 127 2.18 6.96 18.88
N LYS A 128 1.13 6.16 18.73
CA LYS A 128 0.65 5.57 17.47
C LYS A 128 -0.13 6.56 16.58
N SER A 129 -0.35 7.79 17.05
CA SER A 129 -1.01 8.83 16.26
C SER A 129 -0.06 9.33 15.16
N VAL A 130 -0.54 9.37 13.91
CA VAL A 130 0.20 9.98 12.79
C VAL A 130 0.58 11.41 13.12
N ALA A 131 -0.40 12.24 13.53
CA ALA A 131 -0.16 13.64 13.89
C ALA A 131 0.93 13.81 14.97
N LEU A 132 0.95 12.94 15.99
CA LEU A 132 2.00 13.01 17.02
C LEU A 132 3.37 12.60 16.46
N GLN A 133 3.46 11.52 15.69
CA GLN A 133 4.71 11.09 15.07
C GLN A 133 5.27 12.14 14.12
N MET A 134 4.39 12.80 13.35
CA MET A 134 4.80 13.89 12.48
C MET A 134 5.31 15.09 13.27
N ASP A 135 4.63 15.48 14.35
CA ASP A 135 5.07 16.59 15.20
C ASP A 135 6.40 16.29 15.90
N PHE A 136 6.59 15.04 16.35
CA PHE A 136 7.86 14.59 16.87
C PHE A 136 8.97 14.72 15.80
N ALA A 137 8.78 14.12 14.64
CA ALA A 137 9.75 14.13 13.56
C ALA A 137 10.11 15.56 13.13
N TRP A 138 9.10 16.41 13.00
CA TRP A 138 9.25 17.77 12.48
C TRP A 138 9.84 18.75 13.48
N ASN A 139 9.58 18.57 14.78
CA ASN A 139 9.87 19.59 15.79
C ASN A 139 10.70 19.12 16.99
N LYS A 140 10.85 17.82 17.21
CA LYS A 140 11.39 17.25 18.46
C LYS A 140 12.45 16.16 18.26
N ASP A 141 12.79 15.81 17.03
CA ASP A 141 13.76 14.77 16.68
C ASP A 141 15.20 15.34 16.53
N GLY A 142 15.51 16.40 17.28
CA GLY A 142 16.83 17.05 17.26
C GLY A 142 17.23 17.55 15.87
N SER A 143 18.48 17.29 15.46
CA SER A 143 19.01 17.71 14.15
C SER A 143 18.29 17.05 12.96
N ASP A 144 17.62 15.92 13.16
CA ASP A 144 16.82 15.28 12.11
C ASP A 144 15.61 16.14 11.74
N SER A 145 15.04 16.88 12.69
CA SER A 145 13.97 17.85 12.41
C SER A 145 14.43 18.96 11.45
N ASP A 146 15.65 19.49 11.65
CA ASP A 146 16.22 20.53 10.77
C ASP A 146 16.55 19.96 9.38
N LEU A 147 17.05 18.73 9.32
CA LEU A 147 17.28 18.01 8.07
C LEU A 147 15.98 17.85 7.27
N LEU A 148 14.91 17.36 7.89
CA LEU A 148 13.59 17.21 7.25
C LEU A 148 13.06 18.56 6.76
N LYS A 149 13.16 19.62 7.58
CA LYS A 149 12.74 20.98 7.19
C LYS A 149 13.52 21.51 5.99
N ARG A 150 14.83 21.25 5.88
CA ARG A 150 15.61 21.60 4.68
C ARG A 150 15.17 20.81 3.45
N MET A 151 15.06 19.48 3.57
CA MET A 151 14.62 18.61 2.47
C MET A 151 13.20 18.97 2.00
N SER A 152 12.33 19.42 2.91
CA SER A 152 10.95 19.79 2.61
C SER A 152 10.77 20.89 1.57
N LYS A 153 11.83 21.62 1.22
CA LYS A 153 11.81 22.68 0.21
C LYS A 153 12.13 22.20 -1.20
N SER A 154 12.69 21.00 -1.35
CA SER A 154 13.03 20.42 -2.65
C SER A 154 11.79 19.91 -3.38
N LYS A 155 11.87 19.82 -4.71
CA LYS A 155 10.84 19.27 -5.60
C LYS A 155 11.34 18.06 -6.40
N ASP A 156 12.56 17.59 -6.15
CA ASP A 156 13.09 16.40 -6.83
C ASP A 156 12.75 15.14 -6.03
N VAL A 157 11.67 14.47 -6.43
CA VAL A 157 11.14 13.26 -5.76
C VAL A 157 12.19 12.15 -5.69
N ASN A 158 13.00 11.95 -6.74
CA ASN A 158 13.95 10.85 -6.82
C ASN A 158 15.16 11.07 -5.90
N THR A 159 15.69 12.30 -5.91
CA THR A 159 16.78 12.68 -5.01
C THR A 159 16.31 12.66 -3.57
N LEU A 160 15.12 13.20 -3.29
CA LEU A 160 14.51 13.18 -1.96
C LEU A 160 14.31 11.77 -1.41
N ALA A 161 13.84 10.82 -2.23
CA ALA A 161 13.64 9.44 -1.79
C ALA A 161 14.94 8.80 -1.30
N VAL A 162 16.06 9.08 -1.97
CA VAL A 162 17.40 8.58 -1.59
C VAL A 162 17.97 9.35 -0.41
N ASP A 163 17.82 10.67 -0.38
CA ASP A 163 18.32 11.51 0.72
C ASP A 163 17.63 11.15 2.04
N ILE A 164 16.32 10.89 2.02
CA ILE A 164 15.59 10.42 3.21
C ILE A 164 16.14 9.06 3.66
N LEU A 165 16.29 8.10 2.75
CA LEU A 165 16.85 6.77 3.05
C LEU A 165 18.26 6.86 3.65
N LYS A 166 19.12 7.71 3.08
CA LYS A 166 20.54 7.81 3.48
C LYS A 166 20.76 8.66 4.71
N LEU A 167 20.10 9.82 4.78
CA LEU A 167 20.42 10.86 5.75
C LEU A 167 19.49 10.83 6.96
N TRP A 168 18.19 10.56 6.76
CA TRP A 168 17.21 10.55 7.84
C TRP A 168 17.00 9.15 8.44
N GLU A 169 16.70 8.16 7.59
CA GLU A 169 16.55 6.76 8.03
C GLU A 169 17.89 6.15 8.40
N ARG A 170 18.94 6.48 7.64
CA ARG A 170 20.29 5.90 7.77
C ARG A 170 20.24 4.38 7.72
N ALA A 171 19.36 3.83 6.88
CA ALA A 171 19.11 2.40 6.78
C ALA A 171 20.39 1.60 6.51
N GLY A 172 20.43 0.36 6.98
CA GLY A 172 21.54 -0.56 6.69
C GLY A 172 21.73 -0.80 5.19
N THR A 173 20.63 -0.78 4.44
CA THR A 173 20.53 -1.00 2.99
C THR A 173 20.64 0.28 2.16
N LYS A 174 20.94 1.43 2.78
CA LYS A 174 20.88 2.74 2.10
C LYS A 174 21.73 2.87 0.83
N ASP A 175 22.81 2.10 0.72
CA ASP A 175 23.72 2.10 -0.43
C ASP A 175 23.41 1.00 -1.45
N ASP A 176 22.43 0.13 -1.17
CA ASP A 176 21.92 -0.85 -2.13
C ASP A 176 21.16 -0.14 -3.26
N PRO A 177 21.62 -0.26 -4.53
CA PRO A 177 20.94 0.34 -5.67
C PRO A 177 19.51 -0.17 -5.86
N VAL A 178 19.24 -1.44 -5.55
CA VAL A 178 17.90 -2.02 -5.68
C VAL A 178 16.95 -1.38 -4.66
N GLU A 179 17.41 -1.20 -3.43
CA GLU A 179 16.62 -0.53 -2.40
C GLU A 179 16.34 0.94 -2.76
N GLN A 180 17.35 1.67 -3.26
CA GLN A 180 17.14 3.05 -3.72
C GLN A 180 16.11 3.13 -4.86
N VAL A 181 16.12 2.17 -5.79
CA VAL A 181 15.10 2.10 -6.86
C VAL A 181 13.71 1.86 -6.27
N LYS A 182 13.57 0.97 -5.29
CA LYS A 182 12.29 0.73 -4.60
C LYS A 182 11.74 1.98 -3.93
N ARG A 183 12.58 2.72 -3.19
CA ARG A 183 12.18 3.98 -2.55
C ARG A 183 11.75 5.03 -3.56
N LYS A 184 12.49 5.19 -4.67
CA LYS A 184 12.12 6.10 -5.76
C LYS A 184 10.78 5.72 -6.41
N THR A 185 10.56 4.44 -6.69
CA THR A 185 9.31 3.97 -7.29
C THR A 185 8.12 4.28 -6.39
N SER A 186 8.21 3.93 -5.10
CA SER A 186 7.16 4.24 -4.12
C SER A 186 6.90 5.76 -4.03
N ALA A 187 7.95 6.57 -3.92
CA ALA A 187 7.85 8.02 -3.87
C ALA A 187 7.12 8.63 -5.08
N ASN A 188 7.44 8.19 -6.31
CA ASN A 188 6.78 8.68 -7.52
C ASN A 188 5.32 8.23 -7.60
N ASN A 189 5.02 7.01 -7.16
CA ASN A 189 3.64 6.50 -7.10
C ASN A 189 2.78 7.37 -6.16
N TRP A 190 3.29 7.66 -4.96
CA TRP A 190 2.63 8.54 -4.00
C TRP A 190 2.49 9.97 -4.54
N TYR A 191 3.51 10.51 -5.20
CA TYR A 191 3.44 11.85 -5.76
C TYR A 191 2.36 11.95 -6.84
N LYS A 192 2.29 10.98 -7.76
CA LYS A 192 1.26 10.91 -8.80
C LYS A 192 -0.15 10.84 -8.19
N ARG A 193 -0.34 9.97 -7.19
CA ARG A 193 -1.61 9.79 -6.48
C ARG A 193 -2.08 11.05 -5.77
N LEU A 194 -1.18 11.68 -5.01
CA LEU A 194 -1.50 12.88 -4.24
C LEU A 194 -1.71 14.13 -5.12
N SER A 195 -1.01 14.23 -6.26
CA SER A 195 -1.05 15.43 -7.13
C SER A 195 -2.17 15.46 -8.16
N THR A 196 -2.72 14.32 -8.55
CA THR A 196 -3.69 14.25 -9.66
C THR A 196 -5.12 13.92 -9.23
N GLY A 197 -5.35 13.61 -7.95
CA GLY A 197 -6.67 13.29 -7.40
C GLY A 197 -7.38 12.10 -8.03
N SER A 198 -6.74 11.42 -8.98
CA SER A 198 -7.37 10.41 -9.79
C SER A 198 -7.72 9.20 -8.93
N MET A 199 -8.99 8.76 -9.01
CA MET A 199 -9.41 7.38 -8.74
C MET A 199 -8.72 6.45 -9.74
N GLY A 200 -7.40 6.33 -9.65
CA GLY A 200 -6.63 5.24 -10.23
C GLY A 200 -6.74 4.07 -9.27
N GLY A 201 -7.75 3.23 -9.49
CA GLY A 201 -7.87 1.97 -8.78
C GLY A 201 -6.54 1.22 -8.77
N GLY A 202 -6.11 0.86 -7.57
CA GLY A 202 -4.91 0.06 -7.36
C GLY A 202 -3.91 0.76 -6.48
N SER A 203 -4.03 0.49 -5.19
CA SER A 203 -2.86 0.30 -4.35
C SER A 203 -1.96 -0.74 -5.03
N ALA A 204 -1.06 -0.31 -5.90
CA ALA A 204 0.28 -0.87 -5.85
C ALA A 204 0.97 -0.08 -4.75
N ASN A 205 0.78 -0.56 -3.52
CA ASN A 205 1.71 -0.53 -2.39
C ASN A 205 0.95 -0.38 -1.06
N ILE A 206 0.63 -1.53 -0.48
CA ILE A 206 0.50 -1.71 0.96
C ILE A 206 1.75 -2.49 1.37
N GLY A 207 2.41 -2.07 2.45
CA GLY A 207 3.73 -2.53 2.89
C GLY A 207 4.07 -3.99 2.57
N GLY A 208 5.18 -4.20 1.86
CA GLY A 208 5.70 -5.54 1.53
C GLY A 208 4.73 -6.42 0.75
N GLY A 209 3.80 -5.81 0.00
CA GLY A 209 2.66 -6.48 -0.62
C GLY A 209 2.94 -6.99 -2.03
N GLU A 210 2.61 -8.28 -2.24
CA GLU A 210 2.11 -8.96 -3.45
C GLU A 210 2.72 -8.61 -4.83
N ILE A 211 2.79 -7.33 -5.23
CA ILE A 211 3.48 -6.85 -6.45
C ILE A 211 4.99 -6.62 -6.23
N ASP A 212 5.44 -6.34 -4.99
CA ASP A 212 6.87 -6.21 -4.64
C ASP A 212 7.67 -7.47 -5.03
N ILE A 213 7.00 -8.63 -4.98
CA ILE A 213 7.55 -9.92 -5.36
C ILE A 213 7.89 -9.95 -6.85
N LEU A 214 7.11 -9.26 -7.70
CA LEU A 214 7.36 -9.13 -9.13
C LEU A 214 8.45 -8.10 -9.44
N GLU A 215 8.52 -7.01 -8.69
CA GLU A 215 9.61 -6.04 -8.80
C GLU A 215 10.98 -6.68 -8.52
N ASN A 216 11.05 -7.55 -7.51
CA ASN A 216 12.29 -8.24 -7.14
C ASN A 216 12.81 -9.21 -8.22
N VAL A 217 11.96 -9.64 -9.15
CA VAL A 217 12.32 -10.57 -10.22
C VAL A 217 12.38 -9.92 -11.61
N LEU A 218 12.27 -8.59 -11.70
CA LEU A 218 12.47 -7.87 -12.96
C LEU A 218 13.83 -8.21 -13.58
N GLY A 219 13.84 -8.44 -14.89
CA GLY A 219 15.02 -8.84 -15.66
C GLY A 219 15.44 -10.30 -15.47
N GLN A 220 14.78 -11.07 -14.60
CA GLN A 220 15.08 -12.48 -14.37
C GLN A 220 14.18 -13.39 -15.21
N THR A 221 14.66 -14.60 -15.49
CA THR A 221 13.84 -15.68 -16.08
C THR A 221 13.25 -16.51 -14.96
N ILE A 222 11.92 -16.54 -14.84
CA ILE A 222 11.19 -17.27 -13.82
C ILE A 222 10.49 -18.49 -14.42
N ASN A 223 10.55 -19.65 -13.76
CA ASN A 223 9.80 -20.86 -14.13
C ASN A 223 9.90 -21.23 -15.62
N GLY A 224 11.13 -21.24 -16.16
CA GLY A 224 11.39 -21.62 -17.56
C GLY A 224 11.09 -20.52 -18.59
N GLY A 225 10.84 -19.29 -18.15
CA GLY A 225 10.83 -18.13 -19.04
C GLY A 225 9.55 -17.93 -19.82
N GLN A 226 8.46 -18.63 -19.49
CA GLN A 226 7.15 -18.52 -20.14
C GLN A 226 6.21 -17.56 -19.39
N CYS A 227 5.23 -16.98 -20.09
CA CYS A 227 4.22 -16.08 -19.48
C CYS A 227 3.44 -16.77 -18.35
N TYR A 228 3.04 -18.02 -18.58
CA TYR A 228 2.39 -18.87 -17.59
C TYR A 228 3.22 -19.01 -16.32
N GLY A 229 4.54 -19.19 -16.47
CA GLY A 229 5.47 -19.38 -15.36
C GLY A 229 5.53 -18.19 -14.41
N LEU A 230 5.48 -16.96 -14.94
CA LEU A 230 5.43 -15.75 -14.12
C LEU A 230 4.10 -15.62 -13.36
N SER A 231 2.98 -15.87 -14.04
CA SER A 231 1.66 -15.82 -13.40
C SER A 231 1.53 -16.89 -12.31
N ALA A 232 2.04 -18.10 -12.57
CA ALA A 232 2.09 -19.18 -11.59
C ALA A 232 2.92 -18.81 -10.36
N PHE A 233 4.10 -18.21 -10.55
CA PHE A 233 4.94 -17.72 -9.45
C PHE A 233 4.20 -16.69 -8.59
N PHE A 234 3.54 -15.72 -9.22
CA PHE A 234 2.78 -14.70 -8.52
C PHE A 234 1.61 -15.29 -7.72
N VAL A 235 0.80 -16.16 -8.35
CA VAL A 235 -0.33 -16.81 -7.71
C VAL A 235 0.12 -17.60 -6.47
N GLU A 236 1.17 -18.42 -6.60
CA GLU A 236 1.67 -19.23 -5.49
C GLU A 236 2.17 -18.35 -4.34
N LYS A 237 2.89 -17.26 -4.64
CA LYS A 237 3.38 -16.32 -3.63
C LYS A 237 2.27 -15.57 -2.91
N GLN A 238 1.08 -15.52 -3.47
CA GLN A 238 -0.11 -14.96 -2.83
C GLN A 238 -0.95 -15.99 -2.06
N GLY A 239 -0.51 -17.24 -1.97
CA GLY A 239 -1.26 -18.33 -1.35
C GLY A 239 -2.32 -18.94 -2.26
N GLY A 240 -2.20 -18.75 -3.57
CA GLY A 240 -3.04 -19.41 -4.58
C GLY A 240 -2.57 -20.83 -4.91
N PHE A 241 -3.14 -21.41 -5.97
CA PHE A 241 -2.78 -22.76 -6.40
C PHE A 241 -1.32 -22.84 -6.88
N GLN A 242 -0.68 -23.99 -6.62
CA GLN A 242 0.53 -24.37 -7.34
C GLN A 242 0.15 -24.73 -8.78
N MET A 243 0.39 -23.82 -9.71
CA MET A 243 -0.01 -24.00 -11.11
C MET A 243 1.03 -24.79 -11.93
N MET A 244 2.31 -24.65 -11.60
CA MET A 244 3.39 -25.37 -12.29
C MET A 244 3.34 -26.87 -12.02
N GLY A 245 3.47 -27.68 -13.08
CA GLY A 245 3.48 -29.14 -13.00
C GLY A 245 2.10 -29.80 -12.97
N THR A 246 1.02 -29.03 -13.13
CA THR A 246 -0.36 -29.53 -13.12
C THR A 246 -0.83 -30.11 -14.46
N GLY A 247 -0.08 -29.90 -15.54
CA GLY A 247 -0.45 -30.31 -16.90
C GLY A 247 -1.25 -29.26 -17.68
N HIS A 248 -1.80 -28.24 -16.99
CA HIS A 248 -2.37 -27.07 -17.64
C HIS A 248 -1.26 -26.23 -18.30
N MET A 249 -1.48 -25.82 -19.54
CA MET A 249 -0.46 -25.12 -20.36
C MET A 249 -1.02 -23.92 -21.13
N PHE A 250 -2.33 -23.71 -21.15
CA PHE A 250 -2.96 -22.61 -21.87
C PHE A 250 -3.07 -21.40 -20.95
N ALA A 251 -2.28 -20.37 -21.20
CA ALA A 251 -2.34 -19.11 -20.45
C ALA A 251 -3.74 -18.48 -20.54
N SER A 252 -4.41 -18.62 -21.68
CA SER A 252 -5.79 -18.16 -21.88
C SER A 252 -6.80 -18.85 -20.97
N GLU A 253 -6.52 -20.07 -20.49
CA GLU A 253 -7.43 -20.92 -19.73
C GLU A 253 -7.20 -20.89 -18.22
N ILE A 254 -6.22 -20.13 -17.71
CA ILE A 254 -5.92 -20.04 -16.27
C ILE A 254 -7.18 -19.77 -15.42
N GLY A 255 -8.08 -18.90 -15.87
CA GLY A 255 -9.32 -18.65 -15.14
C GLY A 255 -10.32 -19.82 -15.12
N ASN A 256 -10.20 -20.80 -16.02
CA ASN A 256 -11.06 -22.00 -16.12
C ASN A 256 -10.40 -23.23 -15.50
N ASP A 257 -9.07 -23.33 -15.60
CA ASP A 257 -8.28 -24.50 -15.21
C ASP A 257 -8.37 -24.80 -13.70
N TYR A 258 -8.63 -23.79 -12.88
CA TYR A 258 -8.63 -23.91 -11.43
C TYR A 258 -9.94 -23.46 -10.80
N ASN A 259 -10.32 -24.12 -9.70
CA ASN A 259 -11.47 -23.74 -8.88
C ASN A 259 -11.11 -22.59 -7.94
N TRP A 260 -10.81 -21.41 -8.49
CA TRP A 260 -10.44 -20.20 -7.73
C TRP A 260 -11.37 -19.87 -6.55
N PRO A 261 -12.70 -20.01 -6.67
CA PRO A 261 -13.60 -19.76 -5.53
C PRO A 261 -13.34 -20.63 -4.31
N SER A 262 -12.78 -21.85 -4.45
CA SER A 262 -12.54 -22.73 -3.31
C SER A 262 -11.46 -22.21 -2.35
N ILE A 263 -10.61 -21.29 -2.81
CA ILE A 263 -9.57 -20.63 -2.01
C ILE A 263 -9.91 -19.16 -1.76
N GLY A 264 -11.14 -18.73 -2.03
CA GLY A 264 -11.61 -17.36 -1.82
C GLY A 264 -11.26 -16.37 -2.93
N TRP A 265 -10.69 -16.84 -4.04
CA TRP A 265 -10.35 -16.00 -5.18
C TRP A 265 -11.53 -15.85 -6.14
N LYS A 266 -11.60 -14.72 -6.82
CA LYS A 266 -12.64 -14.39 -7.81
C LYS A 266 -12.12 -14.54 -9.23
N VAL A 267 -12.97 -15.06 -10.11
CA VAL A 267 -12.75 -15.04 -11.56
C VAL A 267 -13.78 -14.15 -12.22
N ILE A 268 -13.35 -13.34 -13.18
CA ILE A 268 -14.21 -12.57 -14.07
C ILE A 268 -13.95 -13.07 -15.49
N LYS A 269 -14.98 -13.60 -16.14
CA LYS A 269 -14.91 -14.10 -17.53
C LYS A 269 -15.31 -13.02 -18.51
N ASN A 270 -14.64 -12.97 -19.66
CA ASN A 270 -14.85 -11.96 -20.70
C ASN A 270 -14.93 -10.54 -20.11
N PRO A 271 -13.91 -10.13 -19.33
CA PRO A 271 -13.95 -8.87 -18.61
C PRO A 271 -13.93 -7.67 -19.56
N ASN A 272 -14.39 -6.52 -19.08
CA ASN A 272 -14.19 -5.21 -19.70
C ASN A 272 -13.00 -4.49 -19.08
N TYR A 273 -12.52 -3.43 -19.74
CA TYR A 273 -11.46 -2.59 -19.20
C TYR A 273 -11.78 -2.01 -17.81
N SER A 274 -13.04 -1.74 -17.50
CA SER A 274 -13.44 -1.25 -16.17
C SER A 274 -13.29 -2.29 -15.06
N ASP A 275 -13.13 -3.57 -15.41
CA ASP A 275 -13.03 -4.66 -14.44
C ASP A 275 -11.60 -4.86 -13.93
N ILE A 276 -10.58 -4.46 -14.72
CA ILE A 276 -9.17 -4.66 -14.35
C ILE A 276 -8.76 -3.75 -13.19
N LYS A 277 -7.90 -4.29 -12.32
CA LYS A 277 -7.28 -3.60 -11.18
C LYS A 277 -5.86 -4.09 -11.03
N ALA A 278 -5.02 -3.26 -10.40
CA ALA A 278 -3.69 -3.72 -9.99
C ALA A 278 -3.79 -4.99 -9.13
N GLY A 279 -2.88 -5.94 -9.35
CA GLY A 279 -2.85 -7.24 -8.69
C GLY A 279 -3.62 -8.35 -9.40
N ASP A 280 -4.38 -8.04 -10.44
CA ASP A 280 -5.07 -9.05 -11.24
C ASP A 280 -4.09 -9.89 -12.06
N VAL A 281 -4.31 -11.20 -12.09
CA VAL A 281 -3.79 -12.05 -13.18
C VAL A 281 -4.74 -11.93 -14.35
N ILE A 282 -4.26 -11.40 -15.47
CA ILE A 282 -5.05 -11.15 -16.67
C ILE A 282 -4.63 -12.11 -17.78
N ASN A 283 -5.63 -12.79 -18.36
CA ASN A 283 -5.44 -13.86 -19.33
C ASN A 283 -5.98 -13.46 -20.70
N PHE A 284 -5.21 -13.76 -21.75
CA PHE A 284 -5.48 -13.36 -23.12
C PHE A 284 -5.54 -14.58 -24.02
N GLY A 285 -6.52 -14.62 -24.92
CA GLY A 285 -6.57 -15.56 -26.03
C GLY A 285 -5.59 -15.19 -27.13
N GLN A 286 -5.46 -16.03 -28.15
CA GLN A 286 -4.61 -15.77 -29.30
C GLN A 286 -5.03 -14.48 -30.02
N GLY A 287 -4.08 -13.59 -30.30
CA GLY A 287 -4.28 -12.33 -31.01
C GLY A 287 -3.35 -11.22 -30.49
N GLY A 288 -2.97 -10.29 -31.38
CA GLY A 288 -2.04 -9.21 -31.04
C GLY A 288 -0.67 -9.77 -30.63
N VAL A 289 -0.20 -9.42 -29.43
CA VAL A 289 1.08 -9.92 -28.87
C VAL A 289 1.01 -11.41 -28.53
N ALA A 290 -0.18 -11.98 -28.28
CA ALA A 290 -0.36 -13.41 -28.06
C ALA A 290 -0.37 -14.17 -29.39
N THR A 291 0.81 -14.50 -29.93
CA THR A 291 0.94 -15.07 -31.28
C THR A 291 0.55 -16.55 -31.40
N SER A 292 0.49 -17.29 -30.30
CA SER A 292 0.22 -18.73 -30.28
C SER A 292 -1.17 -19.09 -29.75
N ILE A 293 -1.62 -20.31 -30.02
CA ILE A 293 -2.89 -20.86 -29.52
C ILE A 293 -2.97 -20.98 -27.99
N TYR A 294 -1.83 -20.98 -27.30
CA TYR A 294 -1.78 -21.02 -25.84
C TYR A 294 -2.24 -19.71 -25.20
N GLY A 295 -2.35 -18.63 -25.98
CA GLY A 295 -2.66 -17.30 -25.49
C GLY A 295 -1.47 -16.65 -24.77
N HIS A 296 -1.77 -15.70 -23.88
CA HIS A 296 -0.78 -15.00 -23.05
C HIS A 296 -1.36 -14.65 -21.69
N THR A 297 -0.51 -14.36 -20.70
CA THR A 297 -0.94 -13.93 -19.37
C THR A 297 0.07 -12.96 -18.76
N GLY A 298 -0.40 -12.11 -17.87
CA GLY A 298 0.43 -11.21 -17.08
C GLY A 298 -0.25 -10.80 -15.78
N VAL A 299 0.46 -10.01 -14.99
CA VAL A 299 -0.09 -9.41 -13.77
C VAL A 299 -0.26 -7.92 -13.96
N VAL A 300 -1.45 -7.38 -13.72
CA VAL A 300 -1.70 -5.95 -13.83
C VAL A 300 -0.93 -5.20 -12.74
N ALA A 301 0.02 -4.37 -13.14
CA ALA A 301 0.77 -3.49 -12.25
C ALA A 301 -0.03 -2.24 -11.87
N GLY A 302 -0.84 -1.73 -12.80
CA GLY A 302 -1.65 -0.54 -12.58
C GLY A 302 -2.55 -0.20 -13.77
N VAL A 303 -3.59 0.59 -13.50
CA VAL A 303 -4.56 1.05 -14.50
C VAL A 303 -4.41 2.57 -14.65
N GLU A 304 -4.23 3.05 -15.88
CA GLU A 304 -3.81 4.43 -16.17
C GLU A 304 -4.94 5.30 -16.75
N GLY A 305 -6.13 4.73 -16.93
CA GLY A 305 -7.28 5.37 -17.56
C GLY A 305 -7.22 5.36 -19.09
N LYS A 306 -8.34 5.69 -19.73
CA LYS A 306 -8.48 5.79 -21.21
C LYS A 306 -8.02 4.52 -21.95
N GLY A 307 -8.32 3.34 -21.39
CA GLY A 307 -7.93 2.05 -21.97
C GLY A 307 -6.46 1.67 -21.76
N LYS A 308 -5.65 2.47 -21.05
CA LYS A 308 -4.23 2.17 -20.79
C LYS A 308 -4.03 1.49 -19.43
N PHE A 309 -3.08 0.58 -19.38
CA PHE A 309 -2.70 -0.15 -18.17
C PHE A 309 -1.26 -0.63 -18.30
N THR A 310 -0.63 -0.96 -17.18
CA THR A 310 0.71 -1.55 -17.15
C THR A 310 0.65 -2.95 -16.55
N THR A 311 1.46 -3.86 -17.08
CA THR A 311 1.53 -5.27 -16.67
C THR A 311 2.96 -5.70 -16.40
N TYR A 312 3.15 -6.68 -15.52
CA TYR A 312 4.34 -7.53 -15.48
C TYR A 312 4.07 -8.75 -16.35
N GLU A 313 4.95 -8.98 -17.31
CA GLU A 313 4.84 -10.10 -18.25
C GLU A 313 6.20 -10.76 -18.44
N GLN A 314 6.18 -11.97 -18.97
CA GLN A 314 7.37 -12.71 -19.38
C GLN A 314 7.07 -13.43 -20.68
N ASN A 315 8.08 -13.64 -21.52
CA ASN A 315 7.93 -14.17 -22.88
C ASN A 315 7.03 -13.31 -23.77
N ALA A 316 7.12 -12.00 -23.59
CA ALA A 316 6.53 -11.03 -24.49
C ALA A 316 7.66 -10.40 -25.34
N GLU A 317 7.52 -9.14 -25.75
CA GLU A 317 8.42 -8.50 -26.71
C GLU A 317 9.87 -8.33 -26.21
N GLN A 318 10.10 -8.40 -24.90
CA GLN A 318 11.46 -8.33 -24.31
C GLN A 318 12.06 -9.72 -24.05
N GLY A 319 11.39 -10.78 -24.53
CA GLY A 319 11.86 -12.16 -24.43
C GLY A 319 11.52 -12.82 -23.10
N GLN A 320 12.29 -13.86 -22.77
CA GLN A 320 12.04 -14.78 -21.66
C GLN A 320 12.50 -14.24 -20.30
N ILE A 321 12.27 -12.95 -20.05
CA ILE A 321 12.55 -12.28 -18.78
C ILE A 321 11.29 -11.58 -18.28
N VAL A 322 11.20 -11.38 -16.97
CA VAL A 322 10.13 -10.57 -16.36
C VAL A 322 10.39 -9.10 -16.68
N ALA A 323 9.41 -8.45 -17.29
CA ALA A 323 9.49 -7.05 -17.67
C ALA A 323 8.14 -6.35 -17.49
N LYS A 324 8.18 -5.01 -17.42
CA LYS A 324 6.99 -4.17 -17.41
C LYS A 324 6.63 -3.72 -18.81
N TYR A 325 5.34 -3.74 -19.11
CA TYR A 325 4.80 -3.30 -20.39
C TYR A 325 3.65 -2.34 -20.18
N SER A 326 3.64 -1.25 -20.96
CA SER A 326 2.46 -0.41 -21.11
C SER A 326 1.59 -1.01 -22.22
N ARG A 327 0.32 -1.26 -21.88
CA ARG A 327 -0.67 -1.91 -22.73
C ARG A 327 -1.87 -1.00 -22.96
N THR A 328 -2.50 -1.17 -24.11
CA THR A 328 -3.74 -0.53 -24.55
C THR A 328 -4.79 -1.60 -24.77
N TRP A 329 -5.89 -1.47 -24.04
CA TRP A 329 -6.99 -2.41 -24.03
C TRP A 329 -7.58 -2.63 -25.42
N GLY A 330 -7.75 -3.90 -25.81
CA GLY A 330 -8.29 -4.30 -27.10
C GLY A 330 -7.36 -4.07 -28.29
N LEU A 331 -6.21 -3.40 -28.11
CA LEU A 331 -5.23 -3.17 -29.17
C LEU A 331 -4.08 -4.18 -29.08
N ASP A 332 -3.35 -4.21 -27.96
CA ASP A 332 -2.17 -5.08 -27.82
C ASP A 332 -2.58 -6.54 -27.62
N PHE A 333 -3.69 -6.76 -26.91
CA PHE A 333 -4.36 -8.04 -26.78
C PHE A 333 -5.86 -7.84 -27.09
N PRO A 334 -6.33 -8.26 -28.28
CA PRO A 334 -7.72 -8.04 -28.70
C PRO A 334 -8.71 -8.97 -27.98
N HIS A 335 -8.25 -10.05 -27.36
CA HIS A 335 -9.09 -11.09 -26.77
C HIS A 335 -8.70 -11.33 -25.31
N VAL A 336 -9.37 -10.66 -24.37
CA VAL A 336 -9.20 -10.92 -22.92
C VAL A 336 -10.18 -11.99 -22.49
N THR A 337 -9.69 -13.15 -22.04
CA THR A 337 -10.55 -14.30 -21.71
C THR A 337 -11.02 -14.26 -20.27
N SER A 338 -10.14 -13.87 -19.34
CA SER A 338 -10.47 -13.81 -17.93
C SER A 338 -9.51 -12.95 -17.11
N ILE A 339 -9.99 -12.54 -15.95
CA ILE A 339 -9.20 -12.02 -14.83
C ILE A 339 -9.36 -12.97 -13.65
N VAL A 340 -8.27 -13.23 -12.95
CA VAL A 340 -8.23 -13.93 -11.67
C VAL A 340 -7.72 -12.96 -10.61
N ARG A 341 -8.46 -12.83 -9.51
CA ARG A 341 -8.21 -11.84 -8.46
C ARG A 341 -8.35 -12.48 -7.08
N LYS A 342 -7.44 -12.13 -6.18
CA LYS A 342 -7.57 -12.40 -4.75
C LYS A 342 -8.54 -11.43 -4.09
#